data_AF-A0A6M1NBZ7-F1
#
_entry.id   AF-A0A6M1NBZ7-F1
#
_cell.length_a   1.000
_cell.length_b   1.000
_cell.length_c   1.000
_cell.angle_alpha   90.00
_cell.angle_beta   90.00
_cell.angle_gamma   90.00
#
_symmetry.space_group_name_H-M   'P 1'
#
loop_
_entity.id
_entity.type
_entity.pdbx_description
1 polymer ?
#
loop_
_entity_poly.entity_id
_entity_poly.type
_entity_poly.pdbx_seq_one_letter_code
_entity_poly.pdbx_strand_id
1 'polypeptide(L)'
;MKKSKREIQIEAVKAIISGELLLEEAMDKYGVKDKRTMLAWIKKTMPLLNAPESVPSKRTKTLFDTPPEIPFMRDTNLDFYHQDIMKENALLKKVINLQDKVRELEEMNGQLVKYRNFLIEKVTSLELKIQLKDKEAR
;
A
#
# COMPACT_ATOMS: atom_id res chain seq x y z
N MET A 1 21.41 -8.07 25.50
CA MET A 1 20.90 -6.76 25.95
C MET A 1 19.39 -6.73 25.69
N LYS A 2 18.56 -6.36 26.67
CA LYS A 2 17.10 -6.30 26.48
C LYS A 2 16.77 -5.01 25.73
N LYS A 3 16.24 -5.11 24.49
CA LYS A 3 15.80 -3.95 23.71
C LYS A 3 14.75 -3.17 24.50
N SER A 4 14.82 -1.85 24.46
CA SER A 4 13.84 -1.03 25.18
C SER A 4 12.46 -1.13 24.51
N LYS A 5 11.38 -0.93 25.29
CA LYS A 5 10.00 -0.93 24.74
C LYS A 5 9.83 0.07 23.59
N ARG A 6 10.59 1.17 23.59
CA ARG A 6 10.58 2.18 22.51
C ARG A 6 11.31 1.69 21.26
N GLU A 7 12.45 1.03 21.40
CA GLU A 7 13.16 0.45 20.26
C GLU A 7 12.29 -0.58 19.51
N ILE A 8 11.58 -1.44 20.24
CA ILE A 8 10.68 -2.43 19.65
C ILE A 8 9.55 -1.75 18.87
N GLN A 9 9.00 -0.65 19.39
CA GLN A 9 7.97 0.14 18.70
C GLN A 9 8.51 0.77 17.41
N ILE A 10 9.73 1.30 17.45
CA ILE A 10 10.37 1.91 16.29
C ILE A 10 10.67 0.85 15.22
N GLU A 11 11.19 -0.31 15.63
CA GLU A 11 11.49 -1.43 14.73
C GLU A 11 10.23 -1.98 14.06
N ALA A 12 9.14 -2.14 14.83
CA ALA A 12 7.84 -2.56 14.30
C ALA A 12 7.29 -1.56 13.27
N VAL A 13 7.30 -0.27 13.59
CA VAL A 13 6.82 0.78 12.68
C VAL A 13 7.71 0.87 11.44
N LYS A 14 9.03 0.73 11.58
CA LYS A 14 9.98 0.76 10.46
C LYS A 14 9.76 -0.41 9.51
N ALA A 15 9.52 -1.62 10.02
CA ALA A 15 9.22 -2.80 9.20
C ALA A 15 7.90 -2.65 8.43
N ILE A 16 6.89 -1.99 9.03
CA ILE A 16 5.61 -1.70 8.37
C ILE A 16 5.79 -0.67 7.25
N ILE A 17 6.50 0.43 7.50
CA ILE A 17 6.69 1.51 6.52
C ILE A 17 7.57 1.08 5.34
N SER A 18 8.59 0.27 5.60
CA SER A 18 9.48 -0.29 4.56
C SER A 18 8.81 -1.38 3.71
N GLY A 19 7.63 -1.86 4.11
CA GLY A 19 6.92 -2.94 3.42
C GLY A 19 7.50 -4.33 3.66
N GLU A 20 8.41 -4.48 4.63
CA GLU A 20 8.95 -5.79 5.05
C GLU A 20 7.91 -6.64 5.78
N LEU A 21 6.93 -6.00 6.44
CA LEU A 21 5.83 -6.66 7.13
C LEU A 21 4.51 -5.95 6.86
N LEU A 22 3.46 -6.73 6.63
CA LEU A 22 2.10 -6.23 6.68
C LEU A 22 1.72 -5.90 8.13
N LEU A 23 0.68 -5.07 8.29
CA LEU A 23 0.22 -4.63 9.61
C LEU A 23 -0.13 -5.81 10.53
N GLU A 24 -0.78 -6.83 9.98
CA GLU A 24 -1.20 -8.03 10.70
C GLU A 24 0.01 -8.91 11.08
N GLU A 25 0.97 -9.07 10.16
CA GLU A 25 2.22 -9.82 10.41
C GLU A 25 3.09 -9.13 11.47
N ALA A 26 3.14 -7.79 11.46
CA ALA A 26 3.81 -7.02 12.49
C ALA A 26 3.08 -7.13 13.84
N MET A 27 1.75 -7.18 13.85
CA MET A 27 0.98 -7.39 15.07
C MET A 27 1.33 -8.74 15.71
N ASP A 28 1.41 -9.80 14.92
CA ASP A 28 1.78 -11.14 15.42
C ASP A 28 3.24 -11.19 15.87
N LYS A 29 4.18 -10.66 15.07
CA LYS A 29 5.62 -10.68 15.36
C LYS A 29 5.99 -9.89 16.62
N TYR A 30 5.31 -8.77 16.87
CA TYR A 30 5.59 -7.88 18.01
C TYR A 30 4.59 -8.03 19.16
N GLY A 31 3.66 -9.00 19.08
CA GLY A 31 2.73 -9.34 20.16
C GLY A 31 1.67 -8.26 20.44
N VAL A 32 1.24 -7.52 19.41
CA VAL A 32 0.24 -6.46 19.53
C VAL A 32 -1.14 -7.01 19.18
N LYS A 33 -2.02 -7.12 20.19
CA LYS A 33 -3.37 -7.69 20.02
C LYS A 33 -4.37 -6.77 19.32
N ASP A 34 -4.19 -5.45 19.46
CA ASP A 34 -5.14 -4.46 18.94
C ASP A 34 -4.50 -3.61 17.84
N LYS A 35 -5.15 -3.62 16.66
CA LYS A 35 -4.78 -2.80 15.50
C LYS A 35 -4.69 -1.32 15.85
N ARG A 36 -5.53 -0.81 16.76
CA ARG A 36 -5.49 0.60 17.20
C ARG A 36 -4.18 0.93 17.92
N THR A 37 -3.62 -0.02 18.65
CA THR A 37 -2.33 0.17 19.33
C THR A 37 -1.19 0.29 18.33
N MET A 38 -1.19 -0.55 17.29
CA MET A 38 -0.20 -0.46 16.22
C MET A 38 -0.33 0.86 15.43
N LEU A 39 -1.56 1.28 15.11
CA LEU A 39 -1.81 2.58 14.47
C LEU A 39 -1.38 3.76 15.35
N ALA A 40 -1.59 3.68 16.66
CA ALA A 40 -1.12 4.70 17.60
C ALA A 40 0.42 4.78 17.65
N TRP A 41 1.11 3.63 17.53
CA TRP A 41 2.58 3.60 17.43
C TRP A 41 3.05 4.23 16.13
N ILE A 42 2.42 3.90 15.00
CA ILE A 42 2.74 4.53 13.70
C ILE A 42 2.56 6.04 13.81
N LYS A 43 1.40 6.52 14.27
CA LYS A 43 1.14 7.96 14.41
C LYS A 43 2.13 8.69 15.32
N LYS A 44 2.60 8.03 16.38
CA LYS A 44 3.57 8.60 17.33
C LYS A 44 5.01 8.59 16.81
N THR A 45 5.39 7.56 16.05
CA THR A 45 6.78 7.33 15.62
C THR A 45 7.06 7.92 14.23
N MET A 46 6.06 8.04 13.38
CA MET A 46 6.16 8.62 12.03
C MET A 46 6.77 10.04 12.01
N PRO A 47 6.37 11.01 12.86
CA PRO A 47 7.02 12.32 12.89
C PRO A 47 8.48 12.27 13.36
N LEU A 48 8.88 11.23 14.12
CA LEU A 48 10.26 11.06 14.59
C LEU A 48 11.16 10.42 13.53
N LEU A 49 10.60 9.66 12.59
CA LEU A 49 11.31 9.05 11.46
C LEU A 49 11.51 10.02 10.29
N ASN A 50 10.65 11.05 10.18
CA ASN A 50 10.71 12.07 9.13
C ASN A 50 11.61 13.27 9.50
N ALA A 51 12.13 13.33 10.73
CA ALA A 51 13.14 14.31 11.07
C ALA A 51 14.44 13.91 10.36
N PRO A 52 15.00 14.74 9.46
CA PRO A 52 16.33 14.46 8.92
C PRO A 52 17.29 14.37 10.10
N GLU A 53 18.06 13.28 10.15
CA GLU A 53 19.07 13.03 11.18
C GLU A 53 19.91 14.29 11.38
N SER A 54 19.64 15.02 12.47
CA SER A 54 20.49 16.13 12.88
C SER A 54 21.76 15.52 13.44
N VAL A 55 22.77 15.51 12.59
CA VAL A 55 24.17 15.25 12.93
C VAL A 55 24.50 16.01 14.23
N PRO A 56 25.12 15.39 15.25
CA PRO A 56 25.48 16.08 16.49
C PRO A 56 26.69 16.98 16.23
N SER A 57 26.45 18.19 15.72
CA SER A 57 27.51 19.18 15.51
C SER A 57 27.71 20.02 16.76
N LYS A 58 28.95 20.05 17.21
CA LYS A 58 29.43 20.60 18.48
C LYS A 58 29.04 22.07 18.65
N ARG A 59 28.63 22.42 19.86
CA ARG A 59 28.52 23.80 20.36
C ARG A 59 29.86 24.54 20.18
N THR A 60 29.87 25.59 19.39
CA THR A 60 30.76 26.74 19.59
C THR A 60 29.93 28.01 19.64
N LYS A 61 30.05 28.72 20.77
CA LYS A 61 29.43 30.01 21.09
C LYS A 61 30.21 31.14 20.42
N THR A 62 29.51 32.10 19.81
CA THR A 62 29.81 33.54 19.72
C THR A 62 28.47 34.20 19.35
N LEU A 63 27.73 34.90 20.22
CA LEU A 63 27.95 36.18 20.93
C LEU A 63 28.04 37.37 19.95
N PHE A 64 27.00 38.23 19.97
CA PHE A 64 26.76 39.51 19.28
C PHE A 64 26.45 39.48 17.77
N ASP A 65 25.63 40.33 17.15
CA ASP A 65 24.45 41.15 17.50
C ASP A 65 24.02 41.81 16.18
N THR A 66 22.86 41.49 15.57
CA THR A 66 22.07 42.40 14.69
C THR A 66 20.73 41.77 14.23
N PRO A 67 19.62 42.53 14.10
CA PRO A 67 18.24 42.01 14.00
C PRO A 67 17.60 42.18 12.59
N PRO A 68 16.33 41.75 12.40
CA PRO A 68 15.92 40.48 11.84
C PRO A 68 15.64 40.57 10.32
N GLU A 69 16.46 39.92 9.50
CA GLU A 69 16.01 39.53 8.15
C GLU A 69 15.16 38.27 8.28
N ILE A 70 13.84 38.44 8.30
CA ILE A 70 12.89 37.36 8.00
C ILE A 70 12.61 37.41 6.50
N PRO A 71 13.38 36.68 5.67
CA PRO A 71 12.75 36.14 4.44
C PRO A 71 13.03 34.68 4.06
N PHE A 72 13.33 33.69 4.93
CA PHE A 72 13.70 32.36 4.38
C PHE A 72 13.20 31.11 5.12
N MET A 73 11.91 31.04 5.49
CA MET A 73 11.32 29.79 6.01
C MET A 73 9.93 29.44 5.45
N ARG A 74 9.48 30.08 4.35
CA ARG A 74 8.19 29.74 3.71
C ARG A 74 8.32 28.72 2.57
N ASP A 75 9.46 28.65 1.90
CA ASP A 75 9.58 27.87 0.65
C ASP A 75 9.76 26.36 0.88
N THR A 76 10.43 25.97 1.98
CA THR A 76 10.69 24.55 2.28
C THR A 76 9.42 23.74 2.54
N ASN A 77 8.36 24.36 3.09
CA ASN A 77 7.07 23.71 3.24
C ASN A 77 6.33 23.59 1.91
N LEU A 78 6.39 24.60 1.05
CA LEU A 78 5.71 24.60 -0.25
C LEU A 78 6.27 23.50 -1.17
N ASP A 79 7.59 23.34 -1.19
CA ASP A 79 8.27 22.30 -1.97
C ASP A 79 7.89 20.89 -1.51
N PHE A 80 7.72 20.69 -0.20
CA PHE A 80 7.28 19.41 0.36
C PHE A 80 5.84 19.07 -0.06
N TYR A 81 4.92 20.03 0.04
CA TYR A 81 3.55 19.87 -0.44
C TYR A 81 3.49 19.63 -1.95
N HIS A 82 4.31 20.34 -2.72
CA HIS A 82 4.37 20.14 -4.17
C HIS A 82 4.86 18.73 -4.53
N GLN A 83 5.87 18.22 -3.82
CA GLN A 83 6.37 16.87 -4.02
C GLN A 83 5.33 15.81 -3.67
N ASP A 84 4.58 15.99 -2.59
CA ASP A 84 3.52 15.06 -2.19
C ASP A 84 2.35 15.08 -3.18
N ILE A 85 1.96 16.26 -3.68
CA ILE A 85 0.96 16.38 -4.75
C ILE A 85 1.42 15.68 -6.03
N MET A 86 2.71 15.78 -6.38
CA MET A 86 3.25 15.08 -7.56
C MET A 86 3.25 13.56 -7.38
N LYS A 87 3.60 13.07 -6.18
CA LYS A 87 3.51 11.64 -5.85
C LYS A 87 2.06 11.16 -5.89
N GLU A 88 1.14 11.91 -5.30
CA GLU A 88 -0.30 11.60 -5.30
C GLU A 88 -0.84 11.54 -6.73
N ASN A 89 -0.53 12.52 -7.57
CA ASN A 89 -0.93 12.51 -8.98
C ASN A 89 -0.35 11.32 -9.76
N ALA A 90 0.89 10.91 -9.47
CA ALA A 90 1.47 9.72 -10.07
C ALA A 90 0.76 8.44 -9.61
N LEU A 91 0.38 8.36 -8.33
CA LEU A 91 -0.41 7.25 -7.80
C LEU A 91 -1.82 7.23 -8.40
N LEU A 92 -2.49 8.38 -8.52
CA LEU A 92 -3.81 8.49 -9.15
C LEU A 92 -3.78 8.02 -10.61
N LYS A 93 -2.75 8.40 -11.39
CA LYS A 93 -2.56 7.88 -12.75
C LYS A 93 -2.41 6.37 -12.78
N LYS A 94 -1.65 5.79 -11.84
CA LYS A 94 -1.54 4.32 -11.71
C LYS A 94 -2.88 3.68 -11.37
N VAL A 95 -3.66 4.28 -10.46
CA VAL A 95 -4.99 3.78 -10.09
C VAL A 95 -5.92 3.79 -11.30
N ILE A 96 -5.96 4.88 -12.08
CA ILE A 96 -6.76 4.97 -13.31
C ILE A 96 -6.36 3.87 -14.29
N ASN A 97 -5.07 3.71 -14.56
CA ASN A 97 -4.58 2.67 -15.47
C ASN A 97 -4.95 1.25 -15.00
N LEU A 98 -4.87 1.00 -13.69
CA LEU A 98 -5.29 -0.28 -13.12
C LEU A 98 -6.79 -0.50 -13.23
N GLN A 99 -7.61 0.53 -13.02
CA GLN A 99 -9.06 0.47 -13.18
C GLN A 99 -9.46 0.17 -14.63
N ASP A 100 -8.80 0.80 -15.60
CA ASP A 100 -9.02 0.51 -17.01
C ASP A 100 -8.61 -0.94 -17.33
N LYS A 101 -7.49 -1.42 -16.77
CA LYS A 101 -7.07 -2.81 -16.99
C LYS A 101 -8.03 -3.82 -16.38
N VAL A 102 -8.58 -3.54 -15.20
CA VAL A 102 -9.62 -4.38 -14.57
C VAL A 102 -10.85 -4.44 -15.47
N ARG A 103 -11.29 -3.30 -16.02
CA ARG A 103 -12.44 -3.23 -16.91
C ARG A 103 -12.24 -4.09 -18.17
N GLU A 104 -11.07 -4.01 -18.80
CA GLU A 104 -10.73 -4.86 -19.96
C GLU A 104 -10.77 -6.36 -19.59
N LEU A 105 -10.24 -6.72 -18.43
CA LEU A 105 -10.23 -8.11 -17.95
C LEU A 105 -11.66 -8.61 -17.67
N GLU A 106 -12.51 -7.78 -17.09
CA GLU A 106 -13.93 -8.09 -16.85
C GLU A 106 -14.69 -8.31 -18.17
N GLU A 107 -14.43 -7.48 -19.20
CA GLU A 107 -15.04 -7.65 -20.52
C GLU A 107 -14.61 -8.96 -21.18
N MET A 108 -13.30 -9.25 -21.20
CA MET A 108 -12.79 -10.52 -21.74
C MET A 108 -13.32 -11.72 -20.98
N ASN A 109 -13.40 -11.65 -19.65
CA ASN A 109 -13.96 -12.70 -18.83
C ASN A 109 -15.46 -12.92 -19.15
N GLY A 110 -16.21 -11.84 -19.36
CA GLY A 110 -17.60 -11.90 -19.82
C GLY A 110 -17.74 -12.62 -21.17
N GLN A 111 -16.83 -12.38 -22.12
CA GLN A 111 -16.80 -13.12 -23.38
C GLN A 111 -16.48 -14.61 -23.18
N LEU A 112 -15.48 -14.92 -22.36
CA LEU A 112 -15.10 -16.31 -22.04
C LEU A 112 -16.25 -17.09 -21.38
N VAL A 113 -16.99 -16.46 -20.47
CA VAL A 113 -18.17 -17.08 -19.84
C VAL A 113 -19.24 -17.40 -20.89
N LYS A 114 -19.49 -16.50 -21.86
CA LYS A 114 -20.42 -16.77 -22.96
C LYS A 114 -19.98 -17.96 -23.81
N TYR A 115 -18.71 -18.01 -24.21
CA TYR A 115 -18.15 -19.13 -24.97
C TYR A 115 -18.22 -20.45 -24.19
N ARG A 116 -17.88 -20.42 -22.90
CA ARG A 116 -17.99 -21.58 -22.01
C ARG A 116 -19.43 -22.10 -21.96
N ASN A 117 -20.41 -21.22 -21.76
CA ASN A 117 -21.82 -21.61 -21.68
C ASN A 117 -22.30 -22.21 -23.02
N PHE A 118 -21.92 -21.61 -24.15
CA PHE A 118 -22.22 -22.15 -25.47
C PHE A 118 -21.65 -23.56 -25.67
N LEU A 119 -20.40 -23.79 -25.26
CA LEU A 119 -19.78 -25.11 -25.36
C LEU A 119 -20.47 -26.14 -24.45
N ILE A 120 -20.86 -25.75 -23.24
CA ILE A 120 -21.64 -26.59 -22.33
C ILE A 120 -22.96 -27.00 -22.99
N GLU A 121 -23.72 -26.06 -23.56
CA GLU A 121 -24.97 -26.37 -24.27
C GLU A 121 -24.78 -27.35 -25.42
N LYS A 122 -23.70 -27.17 -26.21
CA LYS A 122 -23.36 -28.08 -27.31
C LYS A 122 -23.02 -29.47 -26.81
N VAL A 123 -22.22 -29.59 -25.76
CA VAL A 123 -21.86 -30.87 -25.14
C VAL A 123 -23.10 -31.56 -24.60
N THR A 124 -23.92 -30.88 -23.80
CA THR A 124 -25.19 -31.44 -23.28
C THR A 124 -26.12 -31.91 -24.39
N SER A 125 -26.21 -31.15 -25.50
CA SER A 125 -27.02 -31.53 -26.66
C SER A 125 -26.50 -32.78 -27.36
N LEU A 126 -25.16 -32.94 -27.44
CA LEU A 126 -24.54 -34.13 -28.02
C LEU A 126 -24.70 -35.34 -27.11
N GLU A 127 -24.50 -35.18 -25.81
CA GLU A 127 -24.73 -36.23 -24.81
C GLU A 127 -26.16 -36.76 -24.87
N LEU A 128 -27.16 -35.86 -24.96
CA LEU A 128 -28.55 -36.26 -25.12
C LEU A 128 -28.78 -37.06 -26.41
N LYS A 129 -28.20 -36.62 -27.53
CA LYS A 129 -28.31 -37.33 -28.82
C LYS A 129 -27.67 -38.72 -28.76
N ILE A 130 -26.53 -38.86 -28.07
CA ILE A 130 -25.87 -40.15 -27.87
C ILE A 130 -26.76 -41.05 -27.02
N GLN A 131 -27.29 -40.56 -25.90
CA GLN A 131 -28.19 -41.32 -25.03
C GLN A 131 -29.47 -41.79 -25.75
N LEU A 132 -30.02 -40.97 -26.66
CA LEU A 132 -31.18 -41.37 -27.47
C LEU A 132 -30.81 -42.48 -28.46
N LYS A 133 -29.69 -42.35 -29.18
CA LYS A 133 -29.20 -43.39 -30.09
C LYS A 133 -28.91 -44.71 -29.37
N ASP A 134 -28.29 -44.64 -28.19
CA ASP A 134 -27.99 -45.82 -27.38
C ASP A 134 -29.26 -46.53 -26.88
N LYS A 135 -30.36 -45.78 -26.69
CA LYS A 135 -31.68 -46.35 -26.37
C LYS A 135 -32.37 -46.96 -27.57
N GLU A 136 -32.23 -46.37 -28.76
CA GLU A 136 -32.78 -46.91 -30.02
C GLU A 136 -32.06 -48.18 -30.49
N ALA A 137 -30.78 -48.35 -30.11
CA ALA A 137 -29.96 -49.50 -30.46
C ALA A 137 -30.10 -50.72 -29.50
N ARG A 138 -30.90 -50.59 -28.43
CA ARG A 138 -31.20 -51.66 -27.46
C ARG A 138 -32.61 -52.19 -27.65
#